data_AF-A0A7K2WB17-F1
#
_entry.id   AF-A0A7K2WB17-F1
#
_cell.length_a   1.000
_cell.length_b   1.000
_cell.length_c   1.000
_cell.angle_alpha   90.00
_cell.angle_beta   90.00
_cell.angle_gamma   90.00
#
_symmetry.space_group_name_H-M   'P 1'
#
loop_
_entity.id
_entity.type
_entity.pdbx_description
1 polymer ?
#
loop_
_entity_poly.entity_id
_entity_poly.type
_entity_poly.pdbx_seq_one_letter_code
_entity_poly.pdbx_strand_id
1 'polypeptide(L)'
;KTVAFAHLDYPDACQALQVVRRRKDFTSGKLTIKRVHLITSLPPGTATGAQLAAWIRGHWKIENLLHHVRDRTFREDDSQIHIGRLPRIMAGLRNLAIGVHRQDGRTNIAAALRHTARDCRRSLTALGLTG
;
A
#
# COMPACT_ATOMS: atom_id res chain seq x y z
N LYS A 1 -3.95 -9.60 -21.33
CA LYS A 1 -3.30 -9.69 -22.66
C LYS A 1 -1.91 -9.07 -22.52
N THR A 2 -0.87 -9.72 -23.02
CA THR A 2 0.51 -9.23 -23.00
C THR A 2 0.90 -8.91 -24.44
N VAL A 3 1.59 -7.79 -24.65
CA VAL A 3 2.13 -7.41 -25.95
C VAL A 3 3.57 -6.97 -25.73
N ALA A 4 4.50 -7.57 -26.48
CA ALA A 4 5.90 -7.16 -26.52
C ALA A 4 6.05 -6.00 -27.49
N PHE A 5 6.83 -4.99 -27.12
CA PHE A 5 7.13 -3.83 -27.96
C PHE A 5 8.64 -3.69 -28.06
N ALA A 6 9.14 -3.29 -29.22
CA ALA A 6 10.58 -3.07 -29.45
C ALA A 6 11.09 -1.77 -28.79
N HIS A 7 10.18 -0.84 -28.48
CA HIS A 7 10.50 0.49 -27.98
C HIS A 7 9.30 1.04 -27.19
N LEU A 8 9.48 1.23 -25.89
CA LEU A 8 8.75 2.22 -25.11
C LEU A 8 9.75 3.37 -24.87
N ASP A 9 9.31 4.63 -24.78
CA ASP A 9 10.15 5.76 -24.33
C ASP A 9 10.47 5.66 -22.82
N TYR A 10 10.81 4.46 -22.35
CA TYR A 10 11.19 4.13 -21.01
C TYR A 10 12.29 3.06 -21.11
N PRO A 11 13.56 3.42 -20.83
CA PRO A 11 14.73 2.65 -21.25
C PRO A 11 14.74 1.21 -20.71
N ASP A 12 14.11 0.96 -19.58
CA ASP A 12 14.08 -0.36 -18.94
C ASP A 12 12.78 -1.13 -19.17
N ALA A 13 11.80 -0.60 -19.92
CA ALA A 13 10.51 -1.28 -20.10
C ALA A 13 10.58 -2.35 -21.21
N CYS A 14 10.51 -3.63 -20.83
CA CYS A 14 10.62 -4.76 -21.76
C CYS A 14 9.28 -5.34 -22.23
N GLN A 15 8.17 -5.11 -21.50
CA GLN A 15 6.84 -5.49 -21.96
C GLN A 15 5.74 -4.64 -21.32
N ALA A 16 4.59 -4.54 -22.01
CA ALA A 16 3.38 -3.95 -21.45
C ALA A 16 2.29 -5.00 -21.21
N LEU A 17 1.58 -4.84 -20.10
CA LEU A 17 0.56 -5.75 -19.60
C LEU A 17 -0.78 -5.02 -19.54
N GLN A 18 -1.83 -5.64 -20.08
CA GLN A 18 -3.20 -5.19 -19.85
C GLN A 18 -3.89 -6.13 -18.87
N VAL A 19 -4.26 -5.57 -17.71
CA VAL A 19 -5.04 -6.24 -16.68
C VAL A 19 -6.49 -5.77 -16.74
N VAL A 20 -7.40 -6.71 -16.94
CA VAL A 20 -8.84 -6.47 -16.89
C VAL A 20 -9.35 -6.93 -15.53
N ARG A 21 -9.95 -6.02 -14.77
CA ARG A 21 -10.56 -6.30 -13.47
C ARG A 21 -12.07 -6.21 -13.61
N ARG A 22 -12.77 -7.23 -13.14
CA ARG A 22 -14.23 -7.25 -13.02
C ARG A 22 -14.58 -7.23 -11.54
N ARG A 23 -15.35 -6.24 -11.11
CA ARG A 23 -15.84 -6.11 -9.74
C ARG A 23 -17.36 -6.11 -9.79
N LYS A 24 -18.00 -7.05 -9.09
CA LYS A 24 -19.44 -7.01 -8.84
C LYS A 24 -19.68 -6.45 -7.44
N ASP A 25 -20.52 -5.43 -7.35
CA ASP A 25 -21.06 -4.99 -6.08
C ASP A 25 -22.23 -5.92 -5.71
N PHE A 26 -22.15 -6.58 -4.55
CA PHE A 26 -23.15 -7.57 -4.15
C PHE A 26 -24.43 -6.93 -3.58
N THR A 27 -24.39 -5.66 -3.18
CA THR A 27 -25.55 -4.93 -2.63
C THR A 27 -26.39 -4.33 -3.75
N SER A 28 -25.74 -3.68 -4.72
CA SER A 28 -26.41 -3.03 -5.87
C SER A 28 -26.46 -3.89 -7.12
N GLY A 29 -25.77 -5.04 -7.14
CA GLY A 29 -25.63 -5.90 -8.32
C GLY A 29 -24.74 -5.34 -9.44
N LYS A 30 -24.23 -4.11 -9.30
CA LYS A 30 -23.50 -3.39 -10.35
C LYS A 30 -22.19 -4.09 -10.70
N LEU A 31 -22.02 -4.43 -11.99
CA LEU A 31 -20.75 -4.91 -12.53
C LEU A 31 -19.92 -3.73 -13.05
N THR A 32 -18.70 -3.60 -12.55
CA THR A 32 -17.71 -2.64 -13.04
C THR A 32 -16.54 -3.36 -13.67
N ILE A 33 -16.18 -2.97 -14.90
CA ILE A 33 -15.01 -3.49 -15.61
C ILE A 33 -13.98 -2.35 -15.71
N LYS A 34 -12.78 -2.56 -15.17
CA LYS A 34 -11.66 -1.63 -15.28
C LYS A 34 -10.53 -2.28 -16.08
N ARG A 35 -9.91 -1.51 -16.98
CA ARG A 35 -8.72 -1.91 -17.73
C ARG A 35 -7.54 -1.08 -17.20
N VAL A 36 -6.49 -1.74 -16.75
CA VAL A 36 -5.27 -1.11 -16.25
C VAL A 36 -4.12 -1.57 -17.14
N HIS A 37 -3.33 -0.62 -17.62
CA HIS A 37 -2.12 -0.88 -18.39
C HIS A 37 -0.91 -0.73 -17.46
N LEU A 38 0.00 -1.68 -17.49
CA LEU A 38 1.24 -1.67 -16.71
C LEU A 38 2.41 -1.90 -17.64
N ILE A 39 3.58 -1.43 -17.23
CA ILE A 39 4.86 -1.68 -17.88
C ILE A 39 5.78 -2.41 -16.90
N THR A 40 6.67 -3.25 -17.41
CA THR A 40 7.65 -3.96 -16.58
C THR A 40 8.93 -4.20 -17.37
N SER A 41 10.06 -4.19 -16.64
CA SER A 41 11.37 -4.59 -17.14
C SER A 41 11.56 -6.10 -17.27
N LEU A 42 10.58 -6.90 -16.87
CA LEU A 42 10.62 -8.34 -17.09
C LEU A 42 10.50 -8.64 -18.59
N PRO A 43 11.35 -9.51 -19.17
CA PRO A 43 11.17 -9.99 -20.52
C PRO A 43 9.89 -10.84 -20.65
N PRO A 44 9.21 -10.83 -21.82
CA PRO A 44 8.11 -11.74 -22.10
C PRO A 44 8.49 -13.21 -21.85
N GLY A 45 7.58 -14.00 -21.28
CA GLY A 45 7.81 -15.42 -20.99
C GLY A 45 8.54 -15.73 -19.68
N THR A 46 9.16 -14.74 -19.03
CA THR A 46 9.87 -14.93 -17.74
C THR A 46 8.93 -15.24 -16.57
N ALA A 47 7.70 -14.76 -16.63
CA ALA A 47 6.67 -14.99 -15.62
C ALA A 47 5.34 -15.35 -16.30
N THR A 48 4.64 -16.32 -15.71
CA THR A 48 3.30 -16.68 -16.14
C THR A 48 2.32 -15.55 -15.83
N GLY A 49 1.20 -15.50 -16.55
CA GLY A 49 0.12 -14.55 -16.25
C GLY A 49 -0.40 -14.65 -14.81
N ALA A 50 -0.39 -15.85 -14.22
CA ALA A 50 -0.79 -16.07 -12.83
C ALA A 50 0.21 -15.45 -11.84
N GLN A 51 1.52 -15.60 -12.08
CA GLN A 51 2.56 -14.97 -11.25
C GLN A 51 2.49 -13.44 -11.32
N LEU A 52 2.39 -12.89 -12.53
CA LEU A 52 2.21 -11.44 -12.73
C LEU A 52 0.97 -10.93 -12.00
N ALA A 53 -0.16 -11.65 -12.11
CA ALA A 53 -1.38 -11.28 -11.41
C ALA A 53 -1.23 -11.36 -9.88
N ALA A 54 -0.48 -12.34 -9.36
CA ALA A 54 -0.20 -12.46 -7.93
C ALA A 54 0.67 -11.31 -7.42
N TRP A 55 1.72 -10.94 -8.15
CA TRP A 55 2.58 -9.79 -7.81
C TRP A 55 1.83 -8.47 -7.88
N ILE A 56 1.02 -8.25 -8.92
CA ILE A 56 0.18 -7.06 -9.04
C ILE A 56 -0.79 -6.98 -7.85
N ARG A 57 -1.45 -8.09 -7.49
CA ARG A 57 -2.31 -8.14 -6.28
C ARG A 57 -1.52 -7.92 -4.99
N GLY A 58 -0.30 -8.45 -4.91
CA GLY A 58 0.60 -8.25 -3.77
C GLY A 58 0.98 -6.78 -3.60
N HIS A 59 1.29 -6.08 -4.69
CA HIS A 59 1.58 -4.66 -4.68
C HIS A 59 0.40 -3.83 -4.14
N TRP A 60 -0.85 -4.18 -4.49
CA TRP A 60 -2.04 -3.54 -3.90
C TRP A 60 -2.15 -3.68 -2.38
N LYS A 61 -1.47 -4.65 -1.76
CA LYS A 61 -1.45 -4.72 -0.30
C LYS A 61 -0.72 -3.53 0.32
N ILE A 62 0.22 -2.90 -0.38
CA ILE A 62 0.87 -1.68 0.11
C ILE A 62 -0.17 -0.57 0.26
N GLU A 63 -0.98 -0.35 -0.78
CA GLU A 63 -2.08 0.61 -0.75
C GLU A 63 -3.08 0.30 0.37
N ASN A 64 -3.56 -0.94 0.42
CA ASN A 64 -4.62 -1.32 1.34
C ASN A 64 -4.16 -1.41 2.81
N LEU A 65 -2.92 -1.84 3.07
CA LEU A 65 -2.43 -2.05 4.43
C LEU A 65 -1.69 -0.84 4.97
N LEU A 66 -0.93 -0.11 4.14
CA LEU A 66 -0.13 1.03 4.57
C LEU A 66 -0.87 2.36 4.33
N HIS A 67 -1.18 2.68 3.07
CA HIS A 67 -1.76 3.98 2.72
C HIS A 67 -3.13 4.18 3.34
N HIS A 68 -4.05 3.23 3.18
CA HIS A 68 -5.36 3.33 3.82
C HIS A 68 -5.28 3.49 5.36
N VAL A 69 -4.32 2.84 6.03
CA VAL A 69 -4.14 3.00 7.48
C VAL A 69 -3.61 4.40 7.79
N ARG A 70 -2.65 4.92 7.03
CA ARG A 70 -2.17 6.29 7.18
C ARG A 70 -3.29 7.32 7.00
N ASP A 71 -4.05 7.19 5.93
CA ASP A 71 -5.08 8.16 5.56
C ASP A 71 -6.25 8.12 6.53
N ARG A 72 -6.74 6.93 6.88
CA ARG A 72 -7.96 6.78 7.69
C ARG A 72 -7.69 6.67 9.19
N THR A 73 -6.64 5.95 9.59
CA THR A 73 -6.34 5.75 11.02
C THR A 73 -5.50 6.89 11.59
N PHE A 74 -4.51 7.36 10.83
CA PHE A 74 -3.65 8.48 11.24
C PHE A 74 -4.10 9.84 10.67
N ARG A 75 -5.23 9.87 9.94
CA ARG A 75 -5.86 11.08 9.41
C ARG A 75 -4.89 11.93 8.61
N GLU A 76 -4.06 11.27 7.80
CA GLU A 76 -3.02 11.94 7.03
C GLU A 76 -3.62 12.95 6.05
N ASP A 77 -4.72 12.62 5.37
CA ASP A 77 -5.41 13.53 4.44
C ASP A 77 -5.99 14.76 5.14
N ASP A 78 -6.36 14.65 6.43
CA ASP A 78 -6.89 15.76 7.23
C ASP A 78 -5.75 16.65 7.80
N SER A 79 -4.49 16.26 7.61
CA SER A 79 -3.34 16.93 8.23
C SER A 79 -3.04 18.27 7.56
N GLN A 80 -3.17 19.37 8.30
CA GLN A 80 -2.81 20.71 7.83
C GLN A 80 -1.28 20.96 7.81
N ILE A 81 -0.48 19.99 8.25
CA ILE A 81 0.98 20.09 8.24
C ILE A 81 1.48 20.00 6.79
N HIS A 82 1.80 21.14 6.19
CA HIS A 82 2.28 21.25 4.80
C HIS A 82 3.58 22.08 4.65
N ILE A 83 4.18 22.58 5.74
CA ILE A 83 5.32 23.51 5.68
C ILE A 83 6.65 22.76 5.80
N GLY A 84 7.59 23.08 4.90
CA GLY A 84 8.98 22.64 4.97
C GLY A 84 9.13 21.11 4.97
N ARG A 85 9.92 20.58 5.91
CA ARG A 85 10.20 19.13 6.01
C ARG A 85 9.17 18.37 6.86
N LEU A 86 8.21 19.07 7.47
CA LEU A 86 7.27 18.47 8.41
C LEU A 86 6.38 17.37 7.79
N PRO A 87 5.87 17.48 6.55
CA PRO A 87 5.10 16.39 5.93
C PRO A 87 5.88 15.08 5.85
N ARG A 88 7.16 15.16 5.48
CA ARG A 88 8.06 14.00 5.39
C ARG A 88 8.35 13.39 6.76
N ILE A 89 8.59 14.24 7.76
CA ILE A 89 8.81 13.79 9.15
C ILE A 89 7.57 13.06 9.66
N MET A 90 6.38 13.64 9.48
CA MET A 90 5.12 13.03 9.91
C MET A 90 4.83 11.71 9.20
N ALA A 91 5.10 11.62 7.89
CA ALA A 91 5.00 10.36 7.16
C ALA A 91 5.95 9.28 7.76
N GLY A 92 7.18 9.67 8.11
CA GLY A 92 8.14 8.79 8.78
C GLY A 92 7.64 8.29 10.14
N LEU A 93 7.15 9.19 10.99
CA LEU A 93 6.63 8.85 12.33
C LEU A 93 5.40 7.92 12.24
N ARG A 94 4.48 8.17 11.31
CA ARG A 94 3.32 7.29 11.07
C ARG A 94 3.77 5.90 10.60
N ASN A 95 4.72 5.84 9.67
CA ASN A 95 5.29 4.56 9.21
C ASN A 95 5.96 3.79 10.36
N LEU A 96 6.70 4.48 11.23
CA LEU A 96 7.32 3.89 12.41
C LEU A 96 6.26 3.30 13.34
N ALA A 97 5.23 4.07 13.70
CA ALA A 97 4.15 3.60 14.57
C ALA A 97 3.41 2.38 13.99
N ILE A 98 3.12 2.39 12.69
CA ILE A 98 2.51 1.25 11.99
C ILE A 98 3.44 0.03 12.05
N GLY A 99 4.74 0.22 11.81
CA GLY A 99 5.75 -0.82 11.86
C GLY A 99 5.83 -1.49 13.23
N VAL A 100 5.94 -0.70 14.29
CA VAL A 100 5.99 -1.16 15.69
C VAL A 100 4.76 -1.99 16.03
N HIS A 101 3.54 -1.49 15.76
CA HIS A 101 2.33 -2.24 16.04
C HIS A 101 2.26 -3.57 15.29
N ARG A 102 2.77 -3.64 14.05
CA ARG A 102 2.82 -4.90 13.30
C ARG A 102 3.86 -5.87 13.86
N GLN A 103 5.01 -5.38 14.32
CA GLN A 103 6.03 -6.19 14.99
C GLN A 103 5.47 -6.81 16.27
N ASP A 104 4.62 -6.08 17.00
CA ASP A 104 3.86 -6.58 18.15
C ASP A 104 2.68 -7.51 17.78
N GLY A 105 2.58 -7.94 16.51
CA GLY A 105 1.53 -8.83 16.04
C GLY A 105 0.13 -8.21 15.95
N ARG A 106 0.00 -6.87 16.02
CA ARG A 106 -1.30 -6.20 15.95
C ARG A 106 -1.78 -6.12 14.49
N THR A 107 -2.87 -6.82 14.20
CA THR A 107 -3.53 -6.80 12.88
C THR A 107 -4.48 -5.62 12.73
N ASN A 108 -5.09 -5.15 13.81
CA ASN A 108 -5.95 -3.97 13.84
C ASN A 108 -5.19 -2.76 14.39
N ILE A 109 -4.59 -1.98 13.48
CA ILE A 109 -3.78 -0.80 13.82
C ILE A 109 -4.62 0.28 14.51
N ALA A 110 -5.88 0.47 14.12
CA ALA A 110 -6.75 1.47 14.74
C ALA A 110 -7.05 1.16 16.21
N ALA A 111 -7.25 -0.12 16.54
CA ALA A 111 -7.42 -0.56 17.92
C ALA A 111 -6.12 -0.42 18.73
N ALA A 112 -4.98 -0.81 18.16
CA ALA A 112 -3.67 -0.66 18.78
C ALA A 112 -3.35 0.80 19.10
N LEU A 113 -3.58 1.70 18.13
CA LEU A 113 -3.36 3.13 18.29
C LEU A 113 -4.25 3.71 19.41
N ARG A 114 -5.53 3.34 19.49
CA ARG A 114 -6.42 3.81 20.57
C ARG A 114 -6.01 3.30 21.95
N HIS A 115 -5.39 2.13 22.01
CA HIS A 115 -4.90 1.53 23.25
C HIS A 115 -3.63 2.22 23.78
N THR A 116 -2.73 2.62 22.88
CA THR A 116 -1.46 3.30 23.23
C THR A 116 -1.60 4.82 23.35
N ALA A 117 -2.53 5.45 22.61
CA ALA A 117 -2.68 6.90 22.58
C ALA A 117 -3.04 7.54 23.93
N ARG A 118 -3.59 6.79 24.88
CA ARG A 118 -3.97 7.29 26.21
C ARG A 118 -2.90 7.13 27.29
N ASP A 119 -1.79 6.47 26.97
CA ASP A 119 -0.72 6.19 27.94
C ASP A 119 0.65 6.18 27.23
N CYS A 120 1.45 7.20 27.51
CA CYS A 120 2.77 7.37 26.92
C CYS A 120 3.70 6.19 27.26
N ARG A 121 3.56 5.56 28.44
CA ARG A 121 4.41 4.42 28.82
C ARG A 121 4.16 3.22 27.91
N ARG A 122 2.92 3.00 27.45
CA ARG A 122 2.60 1.92 26.51
C ARG A 122 3.23 2.15 25.14
N SER A 123 3.28 3.41 24.70
CA SER A 123 3.97 3.79 23.46
C SER A 123 5.48 3.57 23.58
N LEU A 124 6.08 3.94 24.71
CA LEU A 124 7.51 3.72 24.97
C LEU A 124 7.85 2.23 25.10
N THR A 125 6.98 1.44 25.73
CA THR A 125 7.13 -0.01 25.86
C THR A 125 7.07 -0.70 24.50
N ALA A 126 6.11 -0.31 23.65
CA ALA A 126 6.01 -0.82 22.28
C ALA A 126 7.27 -0.49 21.44
N LEU A 127 7.94 0.63 21.74
CA LEU A 127 9.22 0.99 21.11
C LEU A 127 10.44 0.28 21.73
N GLY A 128 10.25 -0.50 22.81
CA GLY A 128 11.35 -1.13 23.55
C GLY A 128 12.22 -0.13 24.34
N LEU A 129 11.72 1.08 24.59
CA LEU A 129 12.46 2.16 25.26
C LEU A 129 12.23 2.20 26.78
N THR A 130 11.29 1.41 27.28
CA THR A 130 11.05 1.21 28.70
C THR A 130 10.97 -0.28 28.95
N GLY A 131 11.98 -0.81 29.66
CA GLY A 131 11.98 -2.09 30.36
C GLY A 131 11.80 -1.85 31.85
#